data_AF-A0A7R9KYW7-F1
#
_entry.id   AF-A0A7R9KYW7-F1
#
_cell.length_a   1.000
_cell.length_b   1.000
_cell.length_c   1.000
_cell.angle_alpha   90.00
_cell.angle_beta   90.00
_cell.angle_gamma   90.00
#
_symmetry.space_group_name_H-M   'P 1'
#
loop_
_entity.id
_entity.type
_entity.pdbx_description
1 polymer ?
#
loop_
_entity_poly.entity_id
_entity_poly.type
_entity_poly.pdbx_seq_one_letter_code
_entity_poly.pdbx_strand_id
1 'polypeptide(L)'
;ALIQQAASPTNWTRASTASSYIEPIVRTRNNIHVITRSLVTRILLSNTNGLTATGVEFSRNGQTYQVNARREVILSAGGTNSPQILMLSGIGPRQHLQDMGIPVQMDLPVGNNLMDHILIPMDYLVQNQSDIQWSRNLDQIMTVQNLYDYYVNNNGPLVQLPTVLTYHSSRFNDNPDWPDGIRATLTSQIGTNISSILADYGQNVDEWADYWNGLAGDQRHFWVFYAVYRPRSRGTVRLASSNPRDAPLIDPNYYAENYDLGVVVDTMSTGMRMTEQPFFRQFARIYNRTIPGCQMCDSGP
;
A
#
# COMPACT_ATOMS: atom_id res chain seq x y z
N ALA A 1 -20.65 -1.88 4.88
CA ALA A 1 -19.85 -0.66 4.98
C ALA A 1 -18.57 -0.87 4.18
N LEU A 2 -18.51 -0.32 2.97
CA LEU A 2 -17.37 -0.42 2.05
C LEU A 2 -16.56 0.86 2.22
N ILE A 3 -15.29 0.79 2.62
CA ILE A 3 -14.42 1.97 2.71
C ILE A 3 -13.23 1.76 1.78
N GLN A 4 -13.01 2.69 0.85
CA GLN A 4 -11.76 3.46 0.69
C GLN A 4 -11.76 4.28 -0.62
N GLN A 5 -12.77 5.14 -0.77
CA GLN A 5 -12.49 6.43 -1.36
C GLN A 5 -12.76 7.48 -0.30
N ALA A 6 -11.69 8.07 0.21
CA ALA A 6 -11.81 9.35 0.88
C ALA A 6 -12.09 10.37 -0.22
N ALA A 7 -13.37 10.55 -0.54
CA ALA A 7 -13.85 11.61 -1.42
C ALA A 7 -14.42 12.73 -0.56
N SER A 8 -14.14 13.97 -0.92
CA SER A 8 -14.74 15.13 -0.29
C SER A 8 -16.24 15.13 -0.56
N PRO A 9 -17.10 15.26 0.47
CA PRO A 9 -18.55 15.23 0.29
C PRO A 9 -19.09 16.46 -0.45
N THR A 10 -18.28 17.50 -0.64
CA THR A 10 -18.71 18.76 -1.26
C THR A 10 -18.38 18.86 -2.75
N ASN A 11 -17.29 18.20 -3.19
CA ASN A 11 -16.81 18.34 -4.57
C ASN A 11 -16.25 17.04 -5.17
N TRP A 12 -16.41 15.90 -4.49
CA TRP A 12 -16.02 14.57 -5.00
C TRP A 12 -14.53 14.41 -5.37
N THR A 13 -13.68 15.35 -4.96
CA THR A 13 -12.22 15.23 -5.09
C THR A 13 -11.64 14.34 -4.00
N ARG A 14 -10.41 13.84 -4.21
CA ARG A 14 -9.68 13.07 -3.20
C ARG A 14 -9.51 13.89 -1.91
N ALA A 15 -10.07 13.40 -0.81
CA ALA A 15 -9.84 13.90 0.54
C ALA A 15 -8.56 13.28 1.13
N SER A 16 -7.44 13.97 0.95
CA SER A 16 -6.17 13.63 1.60
C SER A 16 -6.10 14.19 3.03
N THR A 17 -5.24 13.63 3.88
CA THR A 17 -4.98 14.19 5.22
C THR A 17 -4.49 15.65 5.15
N ALA A 18 -3.71 16.01 4.11
CA ALA A 18 -3.25 17.38 3.90
C ALA A 18 -4.40 18.34 3.60
N SER A 19 -5.22 18.02 2.59
CA SER A 19 -6.38 18.85 2.20
C SER A 19 -7.42 18.96 3.30
N SER A 20 -7.59 17.91 4.10
CA SER A 20 -8.59 17.88 5.17
C SER A 20 -8.14 18.59 6.45
N TYR A 21 -6.86 18.51 6.83
CA TYR A 21 -6.39 18.99 8.14
C TYR A 21 -5.36 20.11 8.10
N ILE A 22 -4.51 20.20 7.06
CA ILE A 22 -3.35 21.11 7.04
C ILE A 22 -3.60 22.32 6.15
N GLU A 23 -4.01 22.12 4.90
CA GLU A 23 -4.21 23.19 3.92
C GLU A 23 -5.21 24.27 4.37
N PRO A 24 -6.34 23.93 5.03
CA PRO A 24 -7.30 24.94 5.50
C PRO A 24 -6.74 25.85 6.60
N ILE A 25 -5.81 25.35 7.42
CA ILE A 25 -5.33 26.05 8.61
C ILE A 25 -3.97 26.73 8.40
N VAL A 26 -3.13 26.26 7.47
CA VAL A 26 -1.78 26.83 7.26
C VAL A 26 -1.82 28.28 6.77
N ARG A 27 -2.89 28.68 6.06
CA ARG A 27 -3.08 30.07 5.59
C ARG A 27 -3.74 30.99 6.61
N THR A 28 -4.41 30.42 7.61
CA THR A 28 -5.26 31.16 8.56
C THR A 28 -4.64 31.25 9.96
N ARG A 29 -3.77 30.30 10.32
CA ARG A 29 -3.12 30.22 11.63
C ARG A 29 -1.64 30.53 11.52
N ASN A 30 -1.16 31.47 12.33
CA ASN A 30 0.25 31.88 12.37
C ASN A 30 1.15 30.98 13.23
N ASN A 31 0.57 30.04 13.97
CA ASN A 31 1.27 29.14 14.90
C ASN A 31 1.52 27.73 14.33
N ILE A 32 1.35 27.55 13.02
CA ILE A 32 1.61 26.30 12.30
C ILE A 32 2.58 26.59 11.16
N HIS A 33 3.69 25.87 11.15
CA HIS A 33 4.72 25.99 10.11
C HIS A 33 4.88 24.64 9.41
N VAL A 34 4.78 24.64 8.09
CA VAL A 34 4.96 23.44 7.26
C VAL A 34 6.18 23.64 6.38
N ILE A 35 7.15 22.75 6.50
CA ILE A 35 8.37 22.76 5.69
C ILE A 35 8.37 21.48 4.85
N THR A 36 8.21 21.63 3.53
CA THR A 36 8.21 20.52 2.58
C THR A 36 9.60 20.28 1.98
N ARG A 37 9.79 19.10 1.38
CA ARG A 37 11.06 18.66 0.79
C ARG A 37 12.20 18.64 1.81
N SER A 38 11.87 18.28 3.05
CA SER A 38 12.77 18.23 4.19
C SER A 38 12.80 16.81 4.74
N LEU A 39 13.91 16.11 4.54
CA LEU A 39 14.10 14.75 5.05
C LEU A 39 14.66 14.82 6.47
N VAL A 40 13.89 14.40 7.47
CA VAL A 40 14.39 14.27 8.85
C VAL A 40 15.44 13.16 8.88
N THR A 41 16.62 13.46 9.39
CA THR A 41 17.76 12.52 9.44
C THR A 41 17.88 11.85 10.80
N ARG A 42 17.60 12.58 11.88
CA ARG A 42 17.61 12.07 13.27
C ARG A 42 16.90 13.03 14.23
N ILE A 43 16.58 12.51 15.40
CA ILE A 43 16.11 13.25 16.57
C ILE A 43 17.33 13.75 17.34
N LEU A 44 17.26 14.99 17.83
CA LEU A 44 18.25 15.54 18.75
C LEU A 44 17.88 15.13 20.17
N LEU A 45 18.83 14.54 20.89
CA LEU A 45 18.63 14.00 22.22
C LEU A 45 19.56 14.70 23.22
N SER A 46 19.06 14.95 24.43
CA SER A 46 19.83 15.39 25.59
C SER A 46 19.71 14.36 26.71
N ASN A 47 20.77 14.21 27.50
CA ASN A 47 20.79 13.32 28.67
C ASN A 47 21.02 14.09 29.99
N THR A 48 20.73 15.39 30.01
CA THR A 48 20.94 16.24 31.19
C THR A 48 20.01 15.87 32.36
N ASN A 49 18.75 15.52 32.06
CA ASN A 49 17.73 15.13 33.03
C ASN A 49 17.02 13.84 32.59
N GLY A 50 17.81 12.84 32.19
CA GLY A 50 17.33 11.65 31.48
C GLY A 50 17.17 11.90 29.98
N LEU A 51 17.00 10.81 29.23
CA LEU A 51 16.96 10.86 27.78
C LEU A 51 15.73 11.63 27.28
N THR A 52 15.97 12.81 26.71
CA THR A 52 14.92 13.75 26.31
C THR A 52 15.12 14.18 24.85
N ALA A 53 14.07 14.13 24.04
CA ALA A 53 14.07 14.70 22.69
C ALA A 53 13.99 16.23 22.74
N THR A 54 14.99 16.91 22.18
CA THR A 54 15.12 18.38 22.21
C THR A 54 14.87 19.03 20.86
N GLY A 55 14.71 18.25 19.80
CA GLY A 55 14.51 18.74 18.44
C GLY A 55 14.73 17.68 17.38
N VAL A 56 14.82 18.13 16.13
CA VAL A 56 15.12 17.28 14.98
C VAL A 56 16.18 17.92 14.10
N GLU A 57 16.97 17.07 13.45
CA GLU A 57 17.83 17.44 12.35
C GLU A 57 17.18 16.99 11.03
N PHE A 58 17.23 17.83 10.01
CA PHE A 58 16.72 17.48 8.69
C PHE A 58 17.58 18.06 7.58
N SER A 59 17.57 17.41 6.42
CA SER A 59 18.22 17.90 5.21
C SER A 59 17.21 18.47 4.22
N ARG A 60 17.54 19.63 3.65
CA ARG A 60 16.77 20.30 2.61
C ARG A 60 17.74 20.95 1.62
N ASN A 61 17.56 20.68 0.32
CA ASN A 61 18.44 21.18 -0.75
C ASN A 61 19.94 20.90 -0.50
N GLY A 62 20.26 19.73 0.05
CA GLY A 62 21.64 19.34 0.37
C GLY A 62 22.25 19.99 1.62
N GLN A 63 21.55 20.93 2.25
CA GLN A 63 21.97 21.56 3.51
C GLN A 63 21.30 20.88 4.71
N THR A 64 21.99 20.87 5.84
CA THR A 64 21.49 20.32 7.12
C THR A 64 21.00 21.46 8.01
N TYR A 65 19.82 21.28 8.58
CA TYR A 65 19.19 22.23 9.49
C TYR A 65 18.78 21.52 10.78
N GLN A 66 18.70 22.27 11.87
CA GLN A 66 18.20 21.80 13.15
C GLN A 66 17.08 22.71 13.64
N VAL A 67 16.03 22.11 14.21
CA VAL A 67 14.93 22.82 14.85
C VAL A 67 14.70 22.23 16.23
N ASN A 68 14.74 23.09 17.25
CA ASN A 68 14.51 22.70 18.64
C ASN A 68 13.02 22.70 18.98
N ALA A 69 12.61 21.73 19.78
CA ALA A 69 11.27 21.59 20.33
C ALA A 69 11.28 21.96 21.82
N ARG A 70 10.32 22.80 22.25
CA ARG A 70 10.21 23.21 23.67
C ARG A 70 9.39 22.23 24.52
N ARG A 71 8.63 21.33 23.89
CA ARG A 71 7.72 20.42 24.57
C ARG A 71 7.97 18.99 24.11
N GLU A 72 7.65 18.70 22.86
CA GLU A 72 7.63 17.32 22.35
C GLU A 72 8.11 17.26 20.90
N VAL A 73 8.64 16.10 20.52
CA VAL A 73 8.90 15.70 19.13
C VAL A 73 7.97 14.52 18.83
N ILE A 74 7.09 14.68 17.84
CA ILE A 74 6.15 13.63 17.42
C ILE A 74 6.64 13.06 16.09
N LEU A 75 6.97 11.77 16.09
CA LEU A 75 7.44 11.07 14.90
C LEU A 75 6.27 10.39 14.18
N SER A 76 5.97 10.88 12.97
CA SER A 76 4.85 10.39 12.13
C SER A 76 5.31 10.03 10.71
N ALA A 77 6.49 9.41 10.59
CA ALA A 77 7.13 9.11 9.29
C ALA A 77 6.66 7.78 8.67
N GLY A 78 5.61 7.16 9.21
CA GLY A 78 5.07 5.87 8.75
C GLY A 78 5.83 4.65 9.31
N GLY A 79 5.31 3.45 9.04
CA GLY A 79 5.82 2.18 9.59
C GLY A 79 7.25 1.82 9.18
N THR A 80 7.74 2.39 8.09
CA THR A 80 9.09 2.13 7.55
C THR A 80 10.12 3.18 7.96
N ASN A 81 9.81 4.47 7.80
CA ASN A 81 10.81 5.51 8.03
C ASN A 81 10.90 5.92 9.51
N SER A 82 9.83 5.76 10.30
CA SER A 82 9.89 6.05 11.74
C SER A 82 10.91 5.17 12.47
N PRO A 83 10.94 3.82 12.30
CA PRO A 83 11.98 3.01 12.92
C PRO A 83 13.39 3.35 12.40
N GLN A 84 13.54 3.70 11.11
CA GLN A 84 14.82 4.17 10.57
C GLN A 84 15.33 5.42 11.31
N ILE A 85 14.48 6.46 11.44
CA ILE A 85 14.85 7.71 12.14
C ILE A 85 15.19 7.44 13.60
N LEU A 86 14.43 6.59 14.30
CA LEU A 86 14.71 6.20 15.68
C LEU A 86 16.08 5.52 15.80
N MET A 87 16.36 4.53 14.95
CA MET A 87 17.65 3.82 14.96
C MET A 87 18.82 4.76 14.64
N LEU A 88 18.67 5.65 13.64
CA LEU A 88 19.68 6.69 13.32
C LEU A 88 19.89 7.70 14.46
N SER A 89 18.90 7.83 15.35
CA SER A 89 18.99 8.65 16.57
C SER A 89 19.60 7.89 17.75
N GLY A 90 20.00 6.63 17.56
CA GLY A 90 20.53 5.76 18.62
C GLY A 90 19.46 5.07 19.48
N ILE A 91 18.21 5.00 19.02
CA ILE A 91 17.09 4.32 19.70
C ILE A 91 16.71 3.08 18.88
N GLY A 92 17.07 1.89 19.35
CA GLY A 92 16.85 0.65 18.62
C GLY A 92 17.66 -0.53 19.16
N PRO A 93 17.66 -1.68 18.47
CA PRO A 93 18.32 -2.89 18.98
C PRO A 93 19.82 -2.64 19.15
N ARG A 94 20.34 -2.79 20.38
CA ARG A 94 21.74 -2.45 20.73
C ARG A 94 22.77 -3.02 19.77
N GLN A 95 22.70 -4.31 19.46
CA GLN A 95 23.68 -4.96 18.57
C GLN A 95 23.64 -4.34 17.17
N HIS A 96 22.46 -4.16 16.60
CA HIS A 96 22.28 -3.55 15.27
C HIS A 96 22.85 -2.13 15.22
N LEU A 97 22.60 -1.32 16.27
CA LEU A 97 23.16 0.03 16.35
C LEU A 97 24.69 0.02 16.44
N GLN A 98 25.26 -0.88 17.22
CA GLN A 98 26.72 -1.06 17.34
C GLN A 98 27.34 -1.49 16.00
N ASP A 99 26.72 -2.42 15.29
CA ASP A 99 27.17 -2.89 13.97
C ASP A 99 27.15 -1.76 12.92
N MET A 100 26.21 -0.82 13.05
CA MET A 100 26.11 0.38 12.21
C MET A 100 27.01 1.55 12.66
N GLY A 101 27.76 1.40 13.76
CA GLY A 101 28.61 2.45 14.34
C GLY A 101 27.83 3.61 14.96
N ILE A 102 26.57 3.38 15.39
CA ILE A 102 25.70 4.40 15.97
C ILE A 102 25.73 4.29 17.51
N PRO A 103 26.01 5.38 18.24
CA PRO A 103 25.96 5.37 19.70
C PRO A 103 24.57 4.99 20.23
N VAL A 104 24.51 3.96 21.08
CA VAL A 104 23.26 3.48 21.68
C VAL A 104 22.80 4.46 22.78
N GLN A 105 21.71 5.16 22.51
CA GLN A 105 21.02 6.02 23.48
C GLN A 105 19.98 5.23 24.27
N MET A 106 19.26 4.33 23.60
CA MET A 106 18.25 3.47 24.22
C MET A 106 18.09 2.17 23.46
N ASP A 107 18.16 1.05 24.19
CA ASP A 107 18.02 -0.30 23.66
C ASP A 107 16.54 -0.69 23.63
N LEU A 108 15.93 -0.66 22.45
CA LEU A 108 14.51 -0.97 22.24
C LEU A 108 14.35 -1.84 20.98
N PRO A 109 13.31 -2.67 20.88
CA PRO A 109 13.07 -3.53 19.71
C PRO A 109 12.52 -2.75 18.50
N VAL A 110 13.07 -1.57 18.21
CA VAL A 110 12.66 -0.72 17.09
C VAL A 110 12.88 -1.46 15.77
N GLY A 111 11.89 -1.34 14.88
CA GLY A 111 11.90 -2.00 13.58
C GLY A 111 11.46 -3.46 13.62
N ASN A 112 11.19 -4.04 14.79
CA ASN A 112 10.54 -5.36 14.87
C ASN A 112 9.03 -5.27 14.71
N ASN A 113 8.38 -6.42 14.54
CA ASN A 113 6.92 -6.55 14.51
C ASN A 113 6.29 -5.81 13.31
N LEU A 114 6.99 -5.76 12.17
CA LEU A 114 6.42 -5.29 10.91
C LEU A 114 5.30 -6.25 10.49
N MET A 115 4.16 -5.67 10.13
CA MET A 115 2.99 -6.39 9.63
C MET A 115 2.52 -5.66 8.38
N ASP A 116 2.14 -6.42 7.36
CA ASP A 116 1.62 -5.89 6.11
C ASP A 116 0.62 -6.89 5.51
N HIS A 117 -0.18 -6.44 4.54
CA HIS A 117 -1.14 -7.25 3.82
C HIS A 117 -0.63 -7.52 2.41
N ILE A 118 -0.09 -8.72 2.18
CA ILE A 118 0.25 -9.16 0.84
C ILE A 118 -1.04 -9.44 0.05
N LEU A 119 -1.23 -8.68 -1.03
CA LEU A 119 -2.39 -8.80 -1.91
C LEU A 119 -2.05 -9.76 -3.05
N ILE A 120 -2.78 -10.87 -3.15
CA ILE A 120 -2.70 -11.79 -4.29
C ILE A 120 -3.81 -11.41 -5.29
N PRO A 121 -3.48 -10.83 -6.46
CA PRO A 121 -4.47 -10.52 -7.48
C PRO A 121 -4.96 -11.77 -8.19
N MET A 122 -6.22 -11.77 -8.59
CA MET A 122 -6.74 -12.65 -9.63
C MET A 122 -7.62 -11.87 -10.59
N ASP A 123 -7.38 -12.06 -11.88
CA ASP A 123 -8.05 -11.37 -12.97
C ASP A 123 -9.37 -12.04 -13.34
N TYR A 124 -10.37 -11.23 -13.64
CA TYR A 124 -11.68 -11.65 -14.10
C TYR A 124 -12.11 -10.87 -15.33
N LEU A 125 -12.41 -11.60 -16.40
CA LEU A 125 -13.01 -11.03 -17.60
C LEU A 125 -14.51 -10.83 -17.37
N VAL A 126 -15.02 -9.62 -17.65
CA VAL A 126 -16.47 -9.42 -17.76
C VAL A 126 -16.97 -9.95 -19.09
N GLN A 127 -18.17 -10.51 -19.09
CA GLN A 127 -18.82 -11.04 -20.29
C GLN A 127 -19.45 -9.93 -21.12
N ASN A 128 -20.07 -8.96 -20.44
CA ASN A 128 -20.61 -7.78 -21.09
C ASN A 128 -19.89 -6.52 -20.57
N GLN A 129 -19.24 -5.81 -21.49
CA GLN A 129 -18.49 -4.59 -21.16
C GLN A 129 -19.38 -3.51 -20.53
N SER A 130 -20.68 -3.47 -20.88
CA SER A 130 -21.60 -2.47 -20.32
C SER A 130 -21.90 -2.68 -18.82
N ASP A 131 -21.59 -3.85 -18.26
CA ASP A 131 -21.83 -4.15 -16.84
C ASP A 131 -20.91 -3.34 -15.91
N ILE A 132 -19.77 -2.89 -16.43
CA ILE A 132 -18.91 -1.89 -15.79
C ILE A 132 -19.19 -0.56 -16.48
N GLN A 133 -19.92 0.38 -15.84
CA GLN A 133 -20.41 1.57 -16.53
C GLN A 133 -19.30 2.48 -17.11
N TRP A 134 -18.27 2.77 -16.31
CA TRP A 134 -17.21 3.69 -16.71
C TRP A 134 -15.99 2.95 -17.24
N SER A 135 -15.52 3.38 -18.42
CA SER A 135 -14.18 3.01 -18.90
C SER A 135 -13.13 3.41 -17.87
N ARG A 136 -12.08 2.60 -17.75
CA ARG A 136 -10.89 2.89 -16.95
C ARG A 136 -9.66 3.14 -17.81
N ASN A 137 -9.80 3.04 -19.13
CA ASN A 137 -8.74 3.38 -20.07
C ASN A 137 -8.55 4.90 -20.07
N LEU A 138 -7.39 5.36 -19.60
CA LEU A 138 -7.05 6.79 -19.53
C LEU A 138 -7.19 7.49 -20.88
N ASP A 139 -6.83 6.83 -21.98
CA ASP A 139 -6.95 7.41 -23.33
C ASP A 139 -8.41 7.69 -23.74
N GLN A 140 -9.36 6.96 -23.17
CA GLN A 140 -10.78 7.12 -23.45
C GLN A 140 -11.48 8.07 -22.47
N ILE A 141 -10.98 8.19 -21.24
CA ILE A 141 -11.64 8.98 -20.20
C ILE A 141 -11.06 10.38 -20.02
N MET A 142 -9.84 10.65 -20.50
CA MET A 142 -9.21 11.98 -20.45
C MET A 142 -9.70 12.91 -21.58
N THR A 143 -11.02 13.00 -21.77
CA THR A 143 -11.64 13.88 -22.77
C THR A 143 -11.94 15.26 -22.20
N VAL A 144 -12.08 16.27 -23.06
CA VAL A 144 -12.49 17.63 -22.66
C VAL A 144 -13.81 17.61 -21.89
N GLN A 145 -14.77 16.79 -22.33
CA GLN A 145 -16.06 16.64 -21.66
C GLN A 145 -15.91 16.09 -20.25
N ASN A 146 -15.18 14.99 -20.06
CA ASN A 146 -14.99 14.38 -18.74
C ASN A 146 -14.18 15.28 -17.79
N LEU A 147 -13.24 16.07 -18.32
CA LEU A 147 -12.52 17.07 -17.53
C LEU A 147 -13.45 18.22 -17.09
N TYR A 148 -14.31 18.70 -17.99
CA TYR A 148 -15.35 19.68 -17.64
C TYR A 148 -16.29 19.13 -16.56
N ASP A 149 -16.76 17.91 -16.75
CA ASP A 149 -17.63 17.19 -15.80
C ASP A 149 -16.96 16.99 -14.44
N TYR A 150 -15.67 16.67 -14.41
CA TYR A 150 -14.90 16.57 -13.17
C TYR A 150 -14.77 17.92 -12.45
N TYR A 151 -14.35 18.98 -13.14
CA TYR A 151 -14.05 20.28 -12.50
C TYR A 151 -15.27 21.13 -12.20
N VAL A 152 -16.34 21.02 -13.00
CA VAL A 152 -17.52 21.88 -12.92
C VAL A 152 -18.70 21.14 -12.30
N ASN A 153 -18.97 19.92 -12.78
CA ASN A 153 -20.15 19.16 -12.38
C ASN A 153 -19.88 18.19 -11.21
N ASN A 154 -18.61 17.98 -10.85
CA ASN A 154 -18.15 16.97 -9.87
C ASN A 154 -18.71 15.57 -10.17
N ASN A 155 -18.76 15.18 -11.45
CA ASN A 155 -19.29 13.90 -11.90
C ASN A 155 -18.41 13.27 -12.98
N GLY A 156 -18.86 12.13 -13.52
CA GLY A 156 -18.17 11.40 -14.58
C GLY A 156 -17.14 10.37 -14.08
N PRO A 157 -16.35 9.78 -15.00
CA PRO A 157 -15.49 8.63 -14.69
C PRO A 157 -14.28 8.98 -13.80
N LEU A 158 -13.92 10.26 -13.69
CA LEU A 158 -12.75 10.73 -12.94
C LEU A 158 -13.00 10.90 -11.43
N VAL A 159 -14.26 10.95 -10.99
CA VAL A 159 -14.61 11.07 -9.57
C VAL A 159 -14.85 9.71 -8.88
N GLN A 160 -14.65 8.60 -9.60
CA GLN A 160 -14.89 7.25 -9.08
C GLN A 160 -13.74 6.28 -9.41
N LEU A 161 -13.70 5.21 -8.63
CA LEU A 161 -12.75 4.10 -8.59
C LEU A 161 -13.44 3.00 -7.76
N PRO A 162 -14.41 2.29 -8.34
CA PRO A 162 -15.27 1.41 -7.57
C PRO A 162 -14.43 0.26 -6.99
N THR A 163 -14.34 0.27 -5.66
CA THR A 163 -13.67 -0.76 -4.87
C THR A 163 -14.66 -1.34 -3.88
N VAL A 164 -14.71 -2.67 -3.80
CA VAL A 164 -15.54 -3.38 -2.82
C VAL A 164 -14.62 -4.20 -1.94
N LEU A 165 -14.65 -3.94 -0.63
CA LEU A 165 -13.95 -4.75 0.36
C LEU A 165 -14.94 -5.69 1.06
N THR A 166 -14.64 -6.98 1.05
CA THR A 166 -15.38 -7.99 1.81
C THR A 166 -14.46 -8.70 2.78
N TYR A 167 -15.01 -9.13 3.90
CA TYR A 167 -14.30 -9.88 4.93
C TYR A 167 -14.70 -11.35 4.86
N HIS A 168 -13.75 -12.22 5.15
CA HIS A 168 -13.91 -13.66 5.14
C HIS A 168 -13.34 -14.21 6.44
N SER A 169 -14.11 -15.05 7.13
CA SER A 169 -13.55 -15.87 8.21
C SER A 169 -13.08 -17.17 7.60
N SER A 170 -11.77 -17.41 7.64
CA SER A 170 -11.19 -18.66 7.17
C SER A 170 -11.64 -19.83 8.04
N ARG A 171 -11.53 -21.05 7.49
CA ARG A 171 -11.74 -22.29 8.26
C ARG A 171 -10.76 -22.48 9.42
N PHE A 172 -9.67 -21.72 9.46
CA PHE A 172 -8.63 -21.78 10.50
C PHE A 172 -8.91 -20.80 11.65
N ASN A 173 -9.94 -19.96 11.53
CA ASN A 173 -10.28 -18.96 12.51
C ASN A 173 -11.23 -19.52 13.56
N ASP A 174 -10.81 -19.51 14.83
CA ASP A 174 -11.63 -19.97 15.94
C ASP A 174 -12.74 -18.97 16.34
N ASN A 175 -12.70 -17.74 15.82
CA ASN A 175 -13.70 -16.69 16.08
C ASN A 175 -14.29 -16.11 14.78
N PRO A 176 -15.44 -16.62 14.30
CA PRO A 176 -16.01 -16.20 13.02
C PRO A 176 -16.47 -14.74 12.96
N ASP A 177 -16.77 -14.12 14.12
CA ASP A 177 -17.15 -12.71 14.20
C ASP A 177 -15.95 -11.76 14.05
N TRP A 178 -14.74 -12.31 14.07
CA TRP A 178 -13.49 -11.56 13.94
C TRP A 178 -12.72 -12.09 12.72
N PRO A 179 -13.03 -11.62 11.50
CA PRO A 179 -12.49 -12.19 10.26
C PRO A 179 -10.98 -12.04 10.15
N ASP A 180 -10.34 -12.97 9.44
CA ASP A 180 -8.89 -13.05 9.21
C ASP A 180 -8.50 -13.01 7.73
N GLY A 181 -9.47 -13.05 6.81
CA GLY A 181 -9.27 -12.85 5.38
C GLY A 181 -10.00 -11.62 4.85
N ILE A 182 -9.45 -11.01 3.81
CA ILE A 182 -10.09 -9.93 3.06
C ILE A 182 -10.07 -10.22 1.57
N ARG A 183 -11.11 -9.74 0.87
CA ARG A 183 -11.14 -9.65 -0.59
C ARG A 183 -11.44 -8.24 -1.02
N ALA A 184 -10.59 -7.66 -1.86
CA ALA A 184 -10.80 -6.35 -2.44
C ALA A 184 -11.04 -6.50 -3.95
N THR A 185 -12.23 -6.15 -4.41
CA THR A 185 -12.55 -6.10 -5.84
C THR A 185 -12.24 -4.71 -6.37
N LEU A 186 -11.50 -4.63 -7.47
CA LEU A 186 -11.16 -3.37 -8.14
C LEU A 186 -11.38 -3.49 -9.65
N THR A 187 -12.23 -2.65 -10.23
CA THR A 187 -12.41 -2.60 -11.70
C THR A 187 -11.16 -2.04 -12.37
N SER A 188 -10.75 -2.66 -13.48
CA SER A 188 -9.56 -2.29 -14.22
C SER A 188 -9.78 -2.33 -15.74
N GLN A 189 -8.95 -1.59 -16.45
CA GLN A 189 -8.86 -1.58 -17.90
C GLN A 189 -7.48 -1.06 -18.29
N ILE A 190 -6.72 -1.85 -19.05
CA ILE A 190 -5.31 -1.59 -19.31
C ILE A 190 -5.11 -0.63 -20.50
N GLY A 191 -6.04 -0.60 -21.45
CA GLY A 191 -5.85 0.11 -22.72
C GLY A 191 -4.92 -0.65 -23.66
N THR A 192 -4.55 -0.05 -24.79
CA THR A 192 -3.73 -0.72 -25.82
C THR A 192 -2.24 -0.76 -25.51
N ASN A 193 -1.76 0.09 -24.60
CA ASN A 193 -0.35 0.17 -24.24
C ASN A 193 -0.08 -0.56 -22.92
N ILE A 194 0.46 -1.76 -23.01
CA ILE A 194 0.84 -2.57 -21.84
C ILE A 194 2.24 -2.25 -21.29
N SER A 195 3.00 -1.36 -21.94
CA SER A 195 4.42 -1.13 -21.62
C SER A 195 4.62 -0.59 -20.20
N SER A 196 3.69 0.21 -19.69
CA SER A 196 3.74 0.73 -18.32
C SER A 196 3.58 -0.38 -17.28
N ILE A 197 2.75 -1.38 -17.56
CA ILE A 197 2.57 -2.55 -16.69
C ILE A 197 3.80 -3.44 -16.75
N LEU A 198 4.32 -3.69 -17.95
CA LEU A 198 5.52 -4.50 -18.14
C LEU A 198 6.76 -3.88 -17.49
N ALA A 199 6.82 -2.55 -17.37
CA ALA A 199 7.92 -1.86 -16.69
C ALA A 199 8.00 -2.17 -15.19
N ASP A 200 6.90 -2.62 -14.57
CA ASP A 200 6.88 -3.03 -13.16
C ASP A 200 7.44 -4.46 -12.97
N TYR A 201 7.58 -5.24 -14.04
CA TYR A 201 8.11 -6.60 -14.02
C TYR A 201 9.59 -6.63 -14.39
N GLY A 202 10.44 -6.98 -13.41
CA GLY A 202 11.89 -7.07 -13.62
C GLY A 202 12.38 -8.36 -14.30
N GLN A 203 11.51 -9.37 -14.47
CA GLN A 203 11.83 -10.69 -15.04
C GLN A 203 10.64 -11.26 -15.82
N ASN A 204 10.89 -12.23 -16.71
CA ASN A 204 9.89 -12.93 -17.53
C ASN A 204 8.98 -11.98 -18.35
N VAL A 205 9.55 -10.88 -18.84
CA VAL A 205 8.79 -9.78 -19.48
C VAL A 205 7.95 -10.28 -20.67
N ASP A 206 8.47 -11.18 -21.49
CA ASP A 206 7.75 -11.73 -22.64
C ASP A 206 6.55 -12.61 -22.21
N GLU A 207 6.70 -13.38 -21.13
CA GLU A 207 5.61 -14.20 -20.56
C GLU A 207 4.53 -13.31 -19.94
N TRP A 208 4.94 -12.24 -19.25
CA TRP A 208 4.02 -11.23 -18.75
C TRP A 208 3.32 -10.49 -19.88
N ALA A 209 4.01 -10.20 -20.98
CA ALA A 209 3.39 -9.61 -22.16
C ALA A 209 2.29 -10.50 -22.74
N ASP A 210 2.53 -11.82 -22.88
CA ASP A 210 1.49 -12.77 -23.30
C ASP A 210 0.31 -12.81 -22.33
N TYR A 211 0.59 -12.86 -21.02
CA TYR A 211 -0.45 -12.82 -19.98
C TYR A 211 -1.32 -11.56 -20.11
N TRP A 212 -0.71 -10.38 -20.18
CA TRP A 212 -1.43 -9.10 -20.21
C TRP A 212 -2.12 -8.79 -21.54
N ASN A 213 -1.65 -9.35 -22.65
CA ASN A 213 -2.26 -9.14 -23.97
C ASN A 213 -3.74 -9.55 -24.02
N GLY A 214 -4.16 -10.58 -23.27
CA GLY A 214 -5.57 -10.98 -23.21
C GLY A 214 -6.48 -10.04 -22.38
N LEU A 215 -5.90 -9.08 -21.68
CA LEU A 215 -6.59 -8.05 -20.88
C LEU A 215 -6.41 -6.63 -21.46
N ALA A 216 -5.61 -6.49 -22.52
CA ALA A 216 -5.33 -5.22 -23.19
C ALA A 216 -6.49 -4.75 -24.10
N GLY A 217 -6.38 -3.53 -24.59
CA GLY A 217 -7.35 -2.89 -25.46
C GLY A 217 -8.55 -2.32 -24.70
N ASP A 218 -9.75 -2.51 -25.25
CA ASP A 218 -11.00 -2.03 -24.65
C ASP A 218 -11.64 -3.04 -23.68
N GLN A 219 -10.91 -4.11 -23.34
CA GLN A 219 -11.39 -5.16 -22.45
C GLN A 219 -11.47 -4.66 -21.01
N ARG A 220 -12.69 -4.46 -20.50
CA ARG A 220 -12.91 -4.25 -19.07
C ARG A 220 -12.74 -5.58 -18.35
N HIS A 221 -12.21 -5.48 -17.15
CA HIS A 221 -12.01 -6.59 -16.25
C HIS A 221 -12.04 -6.05 -14.82
N PHE A 222 -11.92 -6.94 -13.85
CA PHE A 222 -11.65 -6.53 -12.47
C PHE A 222 -10.69 -7.51 -11.83
N TRP A 223 -9.96 -6.99 -10.87
CA TRP A 223 -9.17 -7.79 -9.95
C TRP A 223 -10.01 -8.14 -8.75
N VAL A 224 -9.83 -9.36 -8.24
CA VAL A 224 -10.11 -9.66 -6.85
C VAL A 224 -8.78 -9.91 -6.18
N PHE A 225 -8.38 -9.00 -5.30
CA PHE A 225 -7.23 -9.19 -4.42
C PHE A 225 -7.64 -10.00 -3.21
N TYR A 226 -6.86 -11.01 -2.87
CA TYR A 226 -7.03 -11.83 -1.67
C TYR A 226 -5.86 -11.56 -0.73
N ALA A 227 -6.15 -11.38 0.56
CA ALA A 227 -5.10 -11.18 1.55
C ALA A 227 -5.51 -11.68 2.93
N VAL A 228 -4.50 -11.94 3.75
CA VAL A 228 -4.65 -12.17 5.18
C VAL A 228 -4.86 -10.81 5.86
N TYR A 229 -5.97 -10.65 6.55
CA TYR A 229 -6.30 -9.40 7.25
C TYR A 229 -5.56 -9.28 8.59
N ARG A 230 -5.29 -10.40 9.25
CA ARG A 230 -4.65 -10.46 10.57
C ARG A 230 -3.45 -11.38 10.53
N PRO A 231 -2.36 -10.97 9.86
CA PRO A 231 -1.20 -11.82 9.71
C PRO A 231 -0.61 -12.16 11.08
N ARG A 232 -0.14 -13.40 11.24
CA ARG A 232 0.67 -13.85 12.39
C ARG A 232 2.16 -13.69 12.12
N SER A 233 2.57 -13.75 10.86
CA SER A 233 3.93 -13.49 10.42
C SER A 233 4.38 -12.09 10.87
N ARG A 234 5.65 -11.97 11.24
CA ARG A 234 6.27 -10.73 11.70
C ARG A 234 7.57 -10.50 10.97
N GLY A 235 7.66 -9.34 10.34
CA GLY A 235 8.85 -8.86 9.66
C GLY A 235 9.68 -7.91 10.49
N THR A 236 10.71 -7.37 9.84
CA THR A 236 11.59 -6.35 10.38
C THR A 236 11.89 -5.22 9.38
N VAL A 237 12.21 -4.05 9.93
CA VAL A 237 12.84 -2.92 9.25
C VAL A 237 14.16 -2.66 9.93
N ARG A 238 15.25 -2.64 9.19
CA ARG A 238 16.61 -2.40 9.69
C ARG A 238 17.34 -1.35 8.89
N LEU A 239 18.34 -0.72 9.49
CA LEU A 239 19.22 0.16 8.73
C LEU A 239 20.07 -0.66 7.76
N ALA A 240 20.17 -0.21 6.51
CA ALA A 240 21.17 -0.71 5.57
C ALA A 240 22.55 -0.08 5.83
N SER A 241 22.56 1.17 6.30
CA SER A 241 23.75 1.91 6.70
C SER A 241 23.38 3.03 7.69
N SER A 242 24.38 3.79 8.16
CA SER A 242 24.18 5.00 8.95
C SER A 242 23.87 6.26 8.11
N ASN A 243 23.81 6.14 6.78
CA ASN A 243 23.41 7.24 5.91
C ASN A 243 21.86 7.34 5.86
N PRO A 244 21.26 8.46 6.29
CA PRO A 244 19.81 8.64 6.30
C PRO A 244 19.14 8.61 4.92
N ARG A 245 19.91 8.69 3.84
CA ARG A 245 19.39 8.62 2.46
C ARG A 245 19.33 7.20 1.91
N ASP A 246 20.00 6.26 2.54
CA ASP A 246 19.97 4.87 2.09
C ASP A 246 18.64 4.26 2.49
N ALA A 247 18.02 3.52 1.57
CA ALA A 247 16.78 2.82 1.85
C ALA A 247 17.01 1.79 2.98
N PRO A 248 16.11 1.67 3.96
CA PRO A 248 16.23 0.65 4.98
C PRO A 248 16.07 -0.75 4.36
N LEU A 249 16.64 -1.75 5.04
CA LEU A 249 16.35 -3.15 4.74
C LEU A 249 14.97 -3.47 5.28
N ILE A 250 14.07 -3.92 4.41
CA ILE A 250 12.69 -4.25 4.75
C ILE A 250 12.48 -5.72 4.44
N ASP A 251 12.22 -6.50 5.48
CA ASP A 251 11.87 -7.90 5.37
C ASP A 251 10.50 -8.10 6.03
N PRO A 252 9.39 -8.10 5.27
CA PRO A 252 8.07 -8.36 5.80
C PRO A 252 7.90 -9.79 6.36
N ASN A 253 8.79 -10.71 5.97
CA ASN A 253 8.77 -12.11 6.38
C ASN A 253 7.41 -12.78 6.08
N TYR A 254 6.89 -12.55 4.87
CA TYR A 254 5.57 -13.04 4.46
C TYR A 254 5.48 -14.56 4.53
N TYR A 255 4.35 -15.06 5.07
CA TYR A 255 4.04 -16.48 5.19
C TYR A 255 5.03 -17.31 6.00
N ALA A 256 5.82 -16.67 6.88
CA ALA A 256 6.64 -17.38 7.86
C ALA A 256 5.79 -18.27 8.78
N GLU A 257 4.56 -17.87 9.04
CA GLU A 257 3.57 -18.65 9.76
C GLU A 257 2.64 -19.40 8.79
N ASN A 258 2.59 -20.73 8.89
CA ASN A 258 1.71 -21.59 8.07
C ASN A 258 0.23 -21.20 8.17
N TYR A 259 -0.18 -20.60 9.29
CA TYR A 259 -1.54 -20.06 9.45
C TYR A 259 -1.87 -19.03 8.37
N ASP A 260 -0.97 -18.09 8.08
CA ASP A 260 -1.21 -17.03 7.11
C ASP A 260 -1.38 -17.60 5.69
N LEU A 261 -0.55 -18.58 5.35
CA LEU A 261 -0.67 -19.29 4.07
C LEU A 261 -2.00 -20.05 3.97
N GLY A 262 -2.41 -20.73 5.05
CA GLY A 262 -3.71 -21.41 5.11
C GLY A 262 -4.88 -20.44 4.92
N VAL A 263 -4.85 -19.30 5.62
CA VAL A 263 -5.89 -18.26 5.52
C VAL A 263 -6.03 -17.73 4.11
N VAL A 264 -4.92 -17.37 3.45
CA VAL A 264 -4.99 -16.79 2.09
C VAL A 264 -5.50 -17.82 1.09
N VAL A 265 -5.03 -19.08 1.15
CA VAL A 265 -5.49 -20.16 0.27
C VAL A 265 -6.99 -20.44 0.47
N ASP A 266 -7.47 -20.44 1.71
CA ASP A 266 -8.89 -20.62 2.00
C ASP A 266 -9.74 -19.44 1.49
N THR A 267 -9.24 -18.23 1.67
CA THR A 267 -9.89 -16.99 1.24
C THR A 267 -10.00 -16.92 -0.28
N MET A 268 -8.93 -17.31 -0.99
CA MET A 268 -8.87 -17.45 -2.45
C MET A 268 -9.81 -18.54 -2.95
N SER A 269 -9.68 -19.75 -2.42
CA SER A 269 -10.49 -20.91 -2.84
C SER A 269 -11.98 -20.65 -2.68
N THR A 270 -12.38 -20.01 -1.58
CA THR A 270 -13.78 -19.63 -1.35
C THR A 270 -14.22 -18.54 -2.32
N GLY A 271 -13.36 -17.57 -2.62
CA GLY A 271 -13.64 -16.54 -3.63
C GLY A 271 -13.82 -17.14 -5.03
N MET A 272 -12.95 -18.06 -5.45
CA MET A 272 -13.06 -18.77 -6.73
C MET A 272 -14.37 -19.56 -6.83
N ARG A 273 -14.75 -20.30 -5.77
CA ARG A 273 -16.04 -21.02 -5.75
C ARG A 273 -17.25 -20.09 -5.85
N MET A 274 -17.17 -18.88 -5.29
CA MET A 274 -18.23 -17.88 -5.42
C MET A 274 -18.36 -17.38 -6.85
N THR A 275 -17.24 -17.16 -7.54
CA THR A 275 -17.25 -16.69 -8.92
C THR A 275 -17.64 -17.76 -9.93
N GLU A 276 -17.57 -19.03 -9.53
CA GLU A 276 -18.09 -20.16 -10.30
C GLU A 276 -19.59 -20.41 -10.14
N GLN A 277 -20.28 -19.70 -9.24
CA GLN A 277 -21.72 -19.87 -9.06
C GLN A 277 -22.52 -19.47 -10.32
N PRO A 278 -23.67 -20.12 -10.61
CA PRO A 278 -24.44 -19.86 -11.83
C PRO A 278 -24.83 -18.40 -12.04
N PHE A 279 -25.11 -17.66 -10.97
CA PHE A 279 -25.42 -16.23 -11.05
C PHE A 279 -24.20 -15.40 -11.46
N PHE A 280 -23.04 -15.62 -10.82
CA PHE A 280 -21.84 -14.84 -11.10
C PHE A 280 -21.30 -15.11 -12.51
N ARG A 281 -21.38 -16.38 -12.95
CA ARG A 281 -21.02 -16.82 -14.31
C ARG A 281 -21.87 -16.20 -15.42
N GLN A 282 -22.86 -15.36 -15.13
CA GLN A 282 -23.53 -14.55 -16.16
C GLN A 282 -22.77 -13.24 -16.44
N PHE A 283 -22.02 -12.74 -15.46
CA PHE A 283 -21.35 -11.44 -15.51
C PHE A 283 -19.86 -11.55 -15.78
N ALA A 284 -19.19 -12.54 -15.20
CA ALA A 284 -17.74 -12.64 -15.27
C ALA A 284 -17.23 -14.07 -15.16
N ARG A 285 -15.98 -14.25 -15.59
CA ARG A 285 -15.23 -15.51 -15.50
C ARG A 285 -13.78 -15.23 -15.13
N ILE A 286 -13.16 -16.17 -14.43
CA ILE A 286 -11.72 -16.10 -14.13
C ILE A 286 -10.97 -16.01 -15.46
N TYR A 287 -9.98 -15.13 -15.52
CA TYR A 287 -9.02 -15.09 -16.62
C TYR A 287 -8.08 -16.29 -16.49
N ASN A 288 -8.46 -17.40 -17.11
CA ASN A 288 -7.78 -18.69 -16.96
C ASN A 288 -6.50 -18.75 -17.82
N ARG A 289 -5.52 -17.95 -17.45
CA ARG A 289 -4.14 -18.01 -17.96
C ARG A 289 -3.21 -18.32 -16.79
N THR A 290 -2.21 -19.16 -17.04
CA THR A 290 -1.16 -19.44 -16.06
C THR A 290 -0.40 -18.16 -15.80
N ILE A 291 -0.32 -17.75 -14.53
CA ILE A 291 0.51 -16.63 -14.11
C ILE A 291 1.98 -17.01 -14.37
N PRO A 292 2.79 -16.16 -15.04
CA PRO A 292 4.21 -16.42 -15.24
C PRO A 292 4.93 -16.75 -13.93
N GLY A 293 5.68 -17.86 -13.89
CA GLY A 293 6.34 -18.38 -12.69
C GLY A 293 5.46 -19.25 -11.79
N CYS A 294 4.17 -19.40 -12.09
CA CYS A 294 3.25 -20.30 -11.39
C CYS A 294 2.88 -21.54 -12.22
N GLN A 295 3.73 -21.94 -13.17
CA GLN A 295 3.58 -23.23 -13.85
C GLN A 295 3.60 -24.35 -12.79
N MET A 296 2.71 -25.33 -12.89
CA MET A 296 2.80 -26.50 -12.02
C MET A 296 4.16 -27.16 -12.25
N CYS A 297 4.93 -27.37 -11.18
CA CYS A 297 6.16 -28.14 -11.27
C CYS A 297 5.82 -29.53 -11.81
N ASP A 298 6.44 -29.94 -12.92
CA ASP A 298 6.22 -31.26 -13.54
C ASP A 298 6.55 -32.43 -12.58
N SER A 299 7.26 -32.14 -11.48
CA SER A 299 7.67 -33.08 -10.44
C SER A 299 6.82 -33.02 -9.16
N GLY A 300 5.75 -32.20 -9.13
CA GLY A 300 5.05 -31.86 -7.89
C GLY A 300 5.81 -30.81 -7.05
N PRO A 301 5.32 -30.45 -5.86
CA PRO A 301 6.06 -29.58 -4.94
C PRO A 301 7.41 -30.18 -4.52
#